data_AF-A0A8G2C8H3-F1
#
_entry.id   AF-A0A8G2C8H3-F1
#
_cell.length_a   1.000
_cell.length_b   1.000
_cell.length_c   1.000
_cell.angle_alpha   90.00
_cell.angle_beta   90.00
_cell.angle_gamma   90.00
#
_symmetry.space_group_name_H-M   'P 1'
#
loop_
_entity.id
_entity.type
_entity.pdbx_description
1 polymer ?
#
loop_
_entity_poly.entity_id
_entity_poly.type
_entity_poly.pdbx_seq_one_letter_code
_entity_poly.pdbx_strand_id
1 'polypeptide(L)'
;MPNNGTYSQLDMASVKSSAEKSITYLNKVLPDMLQKQKKPYVVIFLGESHMDHVDQEVTRAILLDPPVLAPNQTRVIYERHLDTVYPVISPDFASQRTESFDPALSRKERSKILADMIQDAFENYDMTMVYMPCGSAHAQEIFDSMDKRFANLFLFIAKMSSID
;
A
#
# COMPACT_ATOMS: atom_id res chain seq x y z
N MET A 1 10.66 -20.26 -8.77
CA MET A 1 11.08 -18.84 -8.78
C MET A 1 10.18 -18.10 -7.80
N PRO A 2 10.69 -17.08 -7.08
CA PRO A 2 10.31 -16.89 -5.68
C PRO A 2 8.80 -16.79 -5.48
N ASN A 3 8.37 -17.43 -4.39
CA ASN A 3 6.99 -17.62 -3.93
C ASN A 3 7.04 -17.34 -2.42
N ASN A 4 7.55 -16.15 -2.11
CA ASN A 4 7.93 -15.72 -0.77
C ASN A 4 6.91 -14.73 -0.22
N GLY A 5 6.09 -14.16 -1.11
CA GLY A 5 5.00 -13.27 -0.80
C GLY A 5 3.79 -14.01 -0.27
N THR A 6 3.06 -13.35 0.61
CA THR A 6 1.71 -13.74 0.98
C THR A 6 0.78 -12.61 0.57
N TYR A 7 -0.09 -12.86 -0.41
CA TYR A 7 -1.12 -11.92 -0.81
C TYR A 7 -2.35 -12.08 0.10
N SER A 8 -2.84 -10.98 0.65
CA SER A 8 -4.01 -10.97 1.52
C SER A 8 -4.92 -9.80 1.14
N GLN A 9 -5.94 -10.09 0.35
CA GLN A 9 -7.00 -9.12 0.06
C GLN A 9 -7.98 -9.04 1.24
N LEU A 10 -8.26 -7.83 1.71
CA LEU A 10 -9.19 -7.59 2.80
C LEU A 10 -10.64 -7.71 2.32
N ASP A 11 -11.48 -8.39 3.08
CA ASP A 11 -12.92 -8.41 2.87
C ASP A 11 -13.56 -7.16 3.48
N MET A 12 -13.80 -6.17 2.62
CA MET A 12 -14.40 -4.89 2.97
C MET A 12 -15.91 -4.84 2.71
N ALA A 13 -16.55 -5.93 2.26
CA ALA A 13 -17.90 -5.89 1.69
C ALA A 13 -18.95 -5.27 2.64
N SER A 14 -18.81 -5.50 3.95
CA SER A 14 -19.73 -5.00 4.98
C SER A 14 -19.46 -3.56 5.44
N VAL A 15 -18.31 -2.98 5.07
CA VAL A 15 -17.85 -1.67 5.57
C VAL A 15 -17.55 -0.66 4.46
N LYS A 16 -17.39 -1.11 3.20
CA LYS A 16 -16.89 -0.29 2.08
C LYS A 16 -17.77 0.90 1.69
N SER A 17 -19.02 0.95 2.12
CA SER A 17 -19.93 2.08 1.88
C SER A 17 -19.79 3.24 2.87
N SER A 18 -18.91 3.12 3.88
CA SER A 18 -18.69 4.13 4.90
C SER A 18 -17.20 4.24 5.22
N ALA A 19 -16.66 5.46 5.10
CA ALA A 19 -15.27 5.74 5.45
C ALA A 19 -15.00 5.44 6.92
N GLU A 20 -15.85 5.92 7.83
CA GLU A 20 -15.73 5.67 9.27
C GLU A 20 -15.67 4.17 9.61
N LYS A 21 -16.57 3.37 9.03
CA LYS A 21 -16.59 1.91 9.26
C LYS A 21 -15.36 1.23 8.68
N SER A 22 -14.92 1.67 7.50
CA SER A 22 -13.72 1.16 6.83
C SER A 22 -12.46 1.47 7.63
N ILE A 23 -12.32 2.70 8.14
CA ILE A 23 -11.20 3.11 9.01
C ILE A 23 -11.19 2.28 10.29
N THR A 24 -12.34 2.17 10.97
CA THR A 24 -12.50 1.35 12.19
C THR A 24 -12.11 -0.11 11.93
N TYR A 25 -12.54 -0.67 10.80
CA TYR A 25 -12.18 -2.03 10.40
C TYR A 25 -10.67 -2.18 10.19
N LEU A 26 -10.04 -1.28 9.42
CA LEU A 26 -8.61 -1.30 9.15
C LEU A 26 -7.77 -1.17 10.43
N ASN A 27 -8.19 -0.29 11.34
CA ASN A 27 -7.52 -0.09 12.63
C ASN A 27 -7.53 -1.33 13.51
N LYS A 28 -8.51 -2.21 13.33
CA LYS A 28 -8.58 -3.49 14.03
C LYS A 28 -7.80 -4.59 13.31
N VAL A 29 -7.97 -4.69 11.99
CA VAL A 29 -7.52 -5.85 11.21
C VAL A 29 -6.04 -5.79 10.88
N LEU A 30 -5.49 -4.62 10.55
CA LEU A 30 -4.08 -4.50 10.17
C LEU A 30 -3.13 -4.94 11.30
N PRO A 31 -3.27 -4.47 12.57
CA PRO A 31 -2.42 -4.93 13.65
C PRO A 31 -2.51 -6.44 13.91
N ASP A 32 -3.73 -7.00 13.89
CA ASP A 32 -3.97 -8.43 14.09
C ASP A 32 -3.30 -9.29 13.00
N MET A 33 -3.38 -8.86 11.74
CA MET A 33 -2.72 -9.54 10.63
C MET A 33 -1.20 -9.52 10.75
N LEU A 34 -0.60 -8.37 11.10
CA LEU A 34 0.85 -8.27 11.28
C LEU A 34 1.36 -9.18 12.41
N GLN A 35 0.63 -9.24 13.52
CA GLN A 35 0.97 -10.11 14.65
C GLN A 35 0.93 -11.60 14.28
N LYS A 36 -0.02 -12.00 13.43
CA LYS A 36 -0.21 -13.41 13.02
C LYS A 36 0.79 -13.87 11.96
N GLN A 37 1.03 -13.04 10.94
CA GLN A 37 1.82 -13.42 9.77
C GLN A 37 3.34 -13.28 9.98
N LYS A 38 3.78 -12.38 10.87
CA LYS A 38 5.19 -12.18 11.27
C LYS A 38 6.18 -12.14 10.10
N LYS A 39 5.81 -11.47 9.00
CA LYS A 39 6.69 -11.26 7.85
C LYS A 39 7.59 -10.04 8.09
N PRO A 40 8.88 -10.09 7.73
CA PRO A 40 9.81 -8.98 7.99
C PRO A 40 9.55 -7.76 7.10
N TYR A 41 8.97 -7.96 5.92
CA TYR A 41 8.60 -6.90 4.99
C TYR A 41 7.09 -6.89 4.78
N VAL A 42 6.49 -5.70 4.83
CA VAL A 42 5.05 -5.52 4.75
C VAL A 42 4.72 -4.43 3.74
N VAL A 43 3.82 -4.74 2.82
CA VAL A 43 3.16 -3.76 1.95
C VAL A 43 1.69 -3.66 2.35
N ILE A 44 1.25 -2.44 2.64
CA ILE A 44 -0.16 -2.10 2.87
C ILE A 44 -0.62 -1.28 1.68
N PHE A 45 -1.28 -1.96 0.76
CA PHE A 45 -1.83 -1.37 -0.45
C PHE A 45 -3.20 -0.76 -0.15
N LEU A 46 -3.29 0.56 -0.32
CA LEU A 46 -4.49 1.35 -0.14
C LEU A 46 -5.09 1.61 -1.52
N GLY A 47 -5.86 0.64 -1.99
CA GLY A 47 -6.59 0.73 -3.24
C GLY A 47 -7.59 1.87 -3.21
N GLU A 48 -7.57 2.70 -4.25
CA GLU A 48 -8.49 3.81 -4.40
C GLU A 48 -9.07 3.91 -5.81
N SER A 49 -10.23 4.55 -5.91
CA SER A 49 -10.71 5.21 -7.11
C SER A 49 -10.58 6.72 -6.93
N HIS A 50 -9.86 7.40 -7.83
CA HIS A 50 -9.58 8.84 -7.72
C HIS A 50 -10.83 9.74 -7.62
N MET A 51 -12.00 9.21 -7.96
CA MET A 51 -13.28 9.95 -7.91
C MET A 51 -14.19 9.47 -6.77
N ASP A 52 -13.81 8.44 -6.02
CA ASP A 52 -14.62 7.93 -4.92
C ASP A 52 -14.25 8.60 -3.59
N HIS A 53 -15.22 9.26 -2.98
CA HIS A 53 -15.03 10.00 -1.73
C HIS A 53 -14.67 9.08 -0.56
N VAL A 54 -15.25 7.87 -0.48
CA VAL A 54 -14.97 6.95 0.62
C VAL A 54 -13.51 6.50 0.58
N ASP A 55 -13.01 6.14 -0.59
CA ASP A 55 -11.61 5.75 -0.79
C ASP A 55 -10.64 6.88 -0.45
N GLN A 56 -10.96 8.11 -0.86
CA GLN A 56 -10.15 9.28 -0.52
C GLN A 56 -10.10 9.54 0.99
N GLU A 57 -11.25 9.48 1.69
CA GLU A 57 -11.31 9.68 3.13
C GLU A 57 -10.57 8.60 3.90
N VAL A 58 -10.75 7.34 3.51
CA VAL A 58 -10.04 6.20 4.14
C VAL A 58 -8.54 6.35 3.93
N THR A 59 -8.09 6.61 2.71
CA THR A 59 -6.66 6.78 2.39
C THR A 59 -6.05 7.93 3.18
N ARG A 60 -6.73 9.09 3.21
CA ARG A 60 -6.30 10.25 3.99
C ARG A 60 -6.19 9.94 5.48
N ALA A 61 -7.20 9.29 6.06
CA ALA A 61 -7.22 8.95 7.47
C ALA A 61 -6.09 7.97 7.85
N ILE A 62 -5.91 6.92 7.04
CA ILE A 62 -4.88 5.89 7.29
C ILE A 62 -3.47 6.45 7.11
N LEU A 63 -3.24 7.39 6.19
CA LEU A 63 -1.93 8.01 6.03
C LEU A 63 -1.65 9.10 7.08
N LEU A 64 -2.69 9.67 7.69
CA LEU A 64 -2.57 10.62 8.80
C LEU A 64 -2.29 9.92 10.14
N ASP A 65 -3.05 8.87 10.45
CA ASP A 65 -2.90 8.08 11.67
C ASP A 65 -2.83 6.58 11.32
N PRO A 66 -1.66 6.09 10.87
CA PRO A 66 -1.52 4.71 10.45
C PRO A 66 -1.74 3.75 11.63
N PRO A 67 -2.61 2.73 11.49
CA PRO A 67 -2.86 1.79 12.58
C PRO A 67 -1.66 0.92 12.94
N VAL A 68 -0.68 0.85 12.04
CA VAL A 68 0.58 0.16 12.22
C VAL A 68 1.68 1.02 11.64
N LEU A 69 2.81 1.10 12.33
CA LEU A 69 3.96 1.86 11.89
C LEU A 69 5.22 1.12 12.33
N ALA A 70 6.22 1.07 11.46
CA ALA A 70 7.59 0.78 11.85
C ALA A 70 8.35 2.12 11.95
N PRO A 71 8.62 2.65 13.16
CA PRO A 71 9.28 3.94 13.32
C PRO A 71 10.60 4.00 12.55
N ASN A 72 10.80 5.07 11.77
CA ASN A 72 11.95 5.27 10.87
C ASN A 72 12.17 4.19 9.79
N GLN A 73 11.27 3.21 9.67
CA GLN A 73 11.35 2.11 8.69
C GLN A 73 10.07 2.00 7.85
N THR A 74 9.25 3.06 7.85
CA THR A 74 8.03 3.16 7.05
C THR A 74 8.26 4.11 5.87
N ARG A 75 7.84 3.70 4.67
CA ARG A 75 7.81 4.55 3.48
C ARG A 75 6.42 4.61 2.88
N VAL A 76 6.02 5.78 2.42
CA VAL A 76 4.82 5.93 1.57
C VAL A 76 5.25 6.07 0.12
N ILE A 77 4.68 5.25 -0.76
CA ILE A 77 4.92 5.28 -2.20
C ILE A 77 3.63 5.66 -2.91
N TYR A 78 3.65 6.80 -3.59
CA TYR A 78 2.49 7.34 -4.29
C TYR A 78 2.53 6.99 -5.78
N GLU A 79 1.42 6.45 -6.30
CA GLU A 79 1.17 6.45 -7.75
C GLU A 79 0.87 7.90 -8.18
N ARG A 80 1.44 8.38 -9.30
CA ARG A 80 0.97 9.55 -10.06
C ARG A 80 0.35 10.72 -9.28
N HIS A 81 1.18 11.61 -8.73
CA HIS A 81 0.72 12.85 -8.09
C HIS A 81 -0.23 12.67 -6.88
N LEU A 82 -0.47 11.44 -6.40
CA LEU A 82 -1.31 11.21 -5.23
C LEU A 82 -0.71 11.80 -3.94
N ASP A 83 0.58 12.11 -3.93
CA ASP A 83 1.24 12.89 -2.89
C ASP A 83 0.61 14.29 -2.71
N THR A 84 0.09 14.88 -3.79
CA THR A 84 -0.64 16.16 -3.73
C THR A 84 -2.06 16.02 -3.16
N VAL A 85 -2.64 14.82 -3.20
CA VAL A 85 -4.01 14.52 -2.73
C VAL A 85 -3.99 14.04 -1.28
N TYR A 86 -2.97 13.27 -0.92
CA TYR A 86 -2.80 12.66 0.40
C TYR A 86 -1.45 13.04 1.00
N PRO A 87 -1.24 14.32 1.34
CA PRO A 87 -0.02 14.73 2.02
C PRO A 87 0.08 13.98 3.36
N VAL A 88 1.16 13.23 3.54
CA VAL A 88 1.51 12.67 4.85
C VAL A 88 1.94 13.80 5.77
N ILE A 89 1.41 13.77 6.99
CA ILE A 89 1.38 14.94 7.88
C ILE A 89 2.73 15.21 8.55
N SER A 90 3.61 14.21 8.67
CA SER A 90 5.00 14.49 9.07
C SER A 90 6.02 13.54 8.43
N PRO A 91 7.15 14.07 7.91
CA PRO A 91 8.27 13.28 7.42
C PRO A 91 8.99 12.50 8.53
N ASP A 92 8.74 12.84 9.81
CA ASP A 92 9.29 12.12 10.96
C ASP A 92 8.65 10.73 11.13
N PHE A 93 7.47 10.49 10.53
CA PHE A 93 6.76 9.21 10.63
C PHE A 93 7.06 8.26 9.47
N ALA A 94 7.22 8.80 8.26
CA ALA A 94 7.53 8.01 7.08
C ALA A 94 8.27 8.83 6.04
N SER A 95 9.26 8.20 5.40
CA SER A 95 9.83 8.73 4.17
C SER A 95 8.80 8.64 3.04
N GLN A 96 8.91 9.51 2.04
CA GLN A 96 7.94 9.56 0.93
C GLN A 96 8.67 9.42 -0.40
N ARG A 97 8.01 8.78 -1.37
CA ARG A 97 8.47 8.75 -2.77
C ARG A 97 7.27 8.72 -3.71
N THR A 98 7.34 9.51 -4.76
CA THR A 98 6.30 9.58 -5.79
C THR A 98 6.82 8.98 -7.09
N GLU A 99 6.03 8.13 -7.74
CA GLU A 99 6.32 7.67 -9.09
C GLU A 99 6.28 8.87 -10.06
N SER A 100 7.28 8.96 -10.95
CA SER A 100 7.31 10.04 -11.95
C SER A 100 6.26 9.77 -13.02
N PHE A 101 5.36 10.72 -13.25
CA PHE A 101 4.31 10.56 -14.25
C PHE A 101 4.88 10.48 -15.67
N ASP A 102 4.78 9.30 -16.27
CA ASP A 102 5.00 9.09 -17.71
C ASP A 102 3.69 8.61 -18.38
N PRO A 103 3.09 9.42 -19.27
CA PRO A 103 1.85 9.05 -19.96
C PRO A 103 2.03 7.93 -20.99
N ALA A 104 3.26 7.64 -21.45
CA ALA A 104 3.54 6.52 -22.36
C ALA A 104 3.55 5.16 -21.64
N LEU A 105 3.63 5.19 -20.30
CA LEU A 105 3.45 4.11 -19.33
C LEU A 105 2.23 3.22 -19.57
N SER A 106 2.36 1.98 -20.08
CA SER A 106 1.28 1.00 -19.95
C SER A 106 1.03 0.68 -18.46
N ARG A 107 -0.19 0.20 -18.15
CA ARG A 107 -0.56 -0.17 -16.77
C ARG A 107 0.45 -1.15 -16.14
N LYS A 108 0.81 -2.19 -16.90
CA LYS A 108 1.70 -3.26 -16.44
C LYS A 108 3.12 -2.77 -16.22
N GLU A 109 3.62 -1.88 -17.07
CA GLU A 109 4.94 -1.25 -16.88
C GLU A 109 4.95 -0.38 -15.62
N ARG A 110 3.87 0.35 -15.36
CA ARG A 110 3.73 1.11 -14.12
C ARG A 110 3.67 0.23 -12.88
N SER A 111 2.90 -0.85 -12.91
CA SER A 111 2.89 -1.85 -11.82
C SER A 111 4.28 -2.41 -11.54
N LYS A 112 5.09 -2.60 -12.60
CA LYS A 112 6.49 -3.02 -12.45
C LYS A 112 7.34 -1.94 -11.78
N ILE A 113 7.23 -0.68 -12.19
CA ILE A 113 7.96 0.45 -11.57
C ILE A 113 7.59 0.57 -10.09
N LEU A 114 6.30 0.50 -9.74
CA LEU A 114 5.84 0.55 -8.36
C LEU A 114 6.41 -0.62 -7.54
N ALA A 115 6.41 -1.82 -8.10
CA ALA A 115 7.07 -2.98 -7.47
C ALA A 115 8.57 -2.76 -7.27
N ASP A 116 9.27 -2.16 -8.24
CA ASP A 116 10.70 -1.83 -8.15
C ASP A 116 10.95 -0.79 -7.04
N MET A 117 10.09 0.21 -6.89
CA MET A 117 10.19 1.21 -5.82
C MET A 117 9.96 0.60 -4.42
N ILE A 118 9.05 -0.37 -4.30
CA ILE A 118 8.85 -1.11 -3.04
C ILE A 118 10.09 -1.93 -2.71
N GLN A 119 10.60 -2.71 -3.68
CA GLN A 119 11.79 -3.53 -3.48
C GLN A 119 13.00 -2.67 -3.10
N ASP A 120 13.20 -1.55 -3.80
CA ASP A 120 14.25 -0.60 -3.50
C ASP A 120 14.15 -0.03 -2.07
N ALA A 121 12.93 0.29 -1.60
CA ALA A 121 12.72 0.71 -0.22
C ALA A 121 13.21 -0.35 0.79
N PHE A 122 12.93 -1.62 0.53
CA PHE A 122 13.31 -2.72 1.41
C PHE A 122 14.80 -3.09 1.35
N GLU A 123 15.41 -3.05 0.17
CA GLU A 123 16.78 -3.52 -0.02
C GLU A 123 17.83 -2.42 0.17
N ASN A 124 17.51 -1.17 -0.19
CA ASN A 124 18.48 -0.08 -0.27
C ASN A 124 18.24 1.05 0.74
N TYR A 125 17.10 1.06 1.43
CA TYR A 125 16.73 2.15 2.35
C TYR A 125 16.35 1.69 3.76
N ASP A 126 16.60 0.43 4.13
CA ASP A 126 16.28 -0.13 5.46
C ASP A 126 14.80 0.04 5.86
N MET A 127 13.89 0.09 4.87
CA MET A 127 12.46 0.11 5.15
C MET A 127 11.97 -1.32 5.37
N THR A 128 11.00 -1.48 6.26
CA THR A 128 10.33 -2.76 6.53
C THR A 128 8.83 -2.68 6.26
N MET A 129 8.29 -1.47 6.14
CA MET A 129 6.87 -1.22 5.88
C MET A 129 6.70 -0.20 4.74
N VAL A 130 5.83 -0.52 3.80
CA VAL A 130 5.39 0.40 2.74
C VAL A 130 3.88 0.57 2.76
N TYR A 131 3.42 1.81 2.82
CA TYR A 131 2.05 2.18 2.47
C TYR A 131 2.00 2.65 1.02
N MET A 132 0.98 2.21 0.27
CA MET A 132 0.85 2.53 -1.15
C MET A 132 -0.57 2.93 -1.52
N PRO A 133 -0.91 4.24 -1.54
CA PRO A 133 -2.10 4.72 -2.25
C PRO A 133 -1.91 4.56 -3.76
N CYS A 134 -2.77 3.75 -4.37
CA CYS A 134 -2.67 3.39 -5.79
C CYS A 134 -4.00 2.84 -6.30
N GLY A 135 -4.28 2.98 -7.60
CA GLY A 135 -5.48 2.44 -8.22
C GLY A 135 -5.58 0.92 -8.06
N SER A 136 -6.74 0.41 -7.61
CA SER A 136 -6.91 -1.00 -7.26
C SER A 136 -6.59 -2.01 -8.36
N ALA A 137 -6.70 -1.61 -9.63
CA ALA A 137 -6.28 -2.42 -10.77
C ALA A 137 -4.79 -2.83 -10.76
N HIS A 138 -3.95 -2.17 -9.96
CA HIS A 138 -2.52 -2.45 -9.84
C HIS A 138 -2.17 -3.48 -8.77
N ALA A 139 -3.05 -3.76 -7.80
CA ALA A 139 -2.72 -4.53 -6.60
C ALA A 139 -2.09 -5.91 -6.93
N GLN A 140 -2.80 -6.72 -7.72
CA GLN A 140 -2.33 -8.05 -8.10
C GLN A 140 -1.09 -8.00 -9.00
N GLU A 141 -1.01 -7.02 -9.91
CA GLU A 141 0.14 -6.90 -10.83
C GLU A 141 1.43 -6.54 -10.08
N ILE A 142 1.34 -5.67 -9.09
CA ILE A 142 2.47 -5.30 -8.23
C ILE A 142 2.89 -6.51 -7.39
N PHE A 143 1.94 -7.19 -6.74
CA PHE A 143 2.23 -8.41 -5.98
C PHE A 143 2.93 -9.45 -6.84
N ASP A 144 2.37 -9.79 -8.00
CA ASP A 144 2.94 -10.80 -8.92
C ASP A 144 4.34 -10.41 -9.39
N SER A 145 4.59 -9.11 -9.57
CA SER A 145 5.89 -8.58 -9.96
C SER A 145 6.92 -8.70 -8.84
N MET A 146 6.51 -8.43 -7.60
CA MET A 146 7.34 -8.59 -6.41
C MET A 146 7.63 -10.06 -6.12
N ASP A 147 6.60 -10.92 -6.08
CA ASP A 147 6.74 -12.32 -5.69
C ASP A 147 7.75 -13.05 -6.57
N LYS A 148 7.72 -12.79 -7.89
CA LYS A 148 8.67 -13.36 -8.87
C LYS A 148 10.13 -12.95 -8.67
N ARG A 149 10.44 -11.89 -7.92
CA ARG A 149 11.77 -11.24 -7.92
C ARG A 149 12.35 -11.01 -6.54
N PHE A 150 11.51 -10.73 -5.54
CA PHE A 150 11.96 -10.39 -4.21
C PHE A 150 12.34 -11.63 -3.42
N ALA A 151 13.59 -11.67 -2.95
CA ALA A 151 14.17 -12.86 -2.33
C ALA A 151 13.70 -13.08 -0.88
N ASN A 152 13.21 -12.03 -0.21
CA ASN A 152 12.81 -12.11 1.19
C ASN A 152 11.32 -12.41 1.35
N LEU A 153 10.96 -12.96 2.51
CA LEU A 153 9.56 -13.18 2.88
C LEU A 153 8.85 -11.83 3.07
N PHE A 154 7.69 -11.66 2.47
CA PHE A 154 6.91 -10.44 2.62
C PHE A 154 5.41 -10.72 2.73
N LEU A 155 4.69 -9.78 3.32
CA LEU A 155 3.23 -9.74 3.35
C LEU A 155 2.75 -8.60 2.46
N PHE A 156 1.77 -8.86 1.61
CA PHE A 156 1.10 -7.86 0.80
C PHE A 156 -0.38 -7.84 1.18
N ILE A 157 -0.79 -6.81 1.93
CA ILE A 157 -2.18 -6.62 2.36
C ILE A 157 -2.84 -5.63 1.40
N ALA A 158 -3.92 -6.04 0.74
CA ALA A 158 -4.64 -5.21 -0.21
C ALA A 158 -6.02 -4.82 0.31
N LYS A 159 -6.20 -3.54 0.61
CA LYS A 159 -7.53 -2.90 0.67
C LYS A 159 -7.90 -2.53 -0.77
N MET A 160 -8.95 -3.10 -1.33
CA MET A 160 -9.43 -2.74 -2.68
C MET A 160 -10.34 -1.49 -2.64
N SER A 161 -10.64 -0.92 -3.80
CA SER A 161 -11.52 0.24 -3.92
C SER A 161 -12.92 -0.09 -3.37
N SER A 162 -13.61 0.91 -2.84
CA SER A 162 -14.99 0.77 -2.35
C SER A 162 -15.98 0.38 -3.46
N ILE A 163 -15.63 0.70 -4.71
CA ILE A 163 -16.46 0.48 -5.90
C ILE A 163 -16.10 -0.77 -6.71
N ASP A 164 -15.02 -1.48 -6.34
CA ASP A 164 -14.71 -2.83 -6.82
C ASP A 164 -15.59 -3.88 -6.11
#